data_AF-A0ABD1VVE1-F1
#
_entry.id   AF-A0ABD1VVE1-F1
#
_cell.length_a   1.000
_cell.length_b   1.000
_cell.length_c   1.000
_cell.angle_alpha   90.00
_cell.angle_beta   90.00
_cell.angle_gamma   90.00
#
_symmetry.space_group_name_H-M   'P 1'
#
loop_
_entity.id
_entity.type
_entity.pdbx_description
1 polymer ?
#
loop_
_entity_poly.entity_id
_entity_poly.type
_entity_poly.pdbx_seq_one_letter_code
_entity_poly.pdbx_strand_id
1 'polypeptide(L)'
;MVNTELTKAKRFEMGLRPEIKGIMAAQLYTTYAEALRRAQAISNGLGLEKKPMHGVESSEKRKWQGHNKEKYKDRNKKGRTESGPTKNFPTCPKCNKRHFGECL
;
A
#
# COMPACT_ATOMS: atom_id res chain seq x y z
N MET A 1 -0.03 -23.75 4.76
CA MET A 1 -0.78 -23.86 3.49
C MET A 1 0.24 -24.01 2.38
N VAL A 2 0.28 -25.17 1.72
CA VAL A 2 1.29 -25.49 0.70
C VAL A 2 1.09 -24.58 -0.51
N ASN A 3 2.14 -23.87 -0.95
CA ASN A 3 2.12 -23.05 -2.17
C ASN A 3 2.12 -23.96 -3.40
N THR A 4 0.96 -24.53 -3.71
CA THR A 4 0.78 -25.27 -4.97
C THR A 4 0.80 -24.30 -6.15
N GLU A 5 1.22 -24.79 -7.32
CA GLU A 5 1.20 -24.02 -8.57
C GLU A 5 -0.19 -23.44 -8.86
N LEU A 6 -1.24 -24.19 -8.54
CA LEU A 6 -2.62 -23.74 -8.64
C LEU A 6 -2.91 -22.53 -7.73
N THR A 7 -2.45 -22.57 -6.47
CA THR A 7 -2.62 -21.44 -5.53
C THR A 7 -1.92 -20.18 -6.03
N LYS A 8 -0.73 -20.31 -6.64
CA LYS A 8 -0.02 -19.18 -7.25
C LYS A 8 -0.79 -18.62 -8.45
N ALA A 9 -1.27 -19.49 -9.34
CA ALA A 9 -2.06 -19.10 -10.50
C ALA A 9 -3.36 -18.37 -10.10
N LYS A 10 -4.04 -18.84 -9.04
CA LYS A 10 -5.24 -18.19 -8.50
C LYS A 10 -4.96 -16.82 -7.90
N ARG A 11 -3.86 -16.66 -7.16
CA ARG A 11 -3.44 -15.35 -6.64
C ARG A 11 -3.13 -14.37 -7.78
N PHE A 12 -2.54 -14.86 -8.85
CA PHE A 12 -2.27 -14.05 -10.04
C PHE A 12 -3.56 -13.61 -10.73
N GLU A 13 -4.50 -14.53 -10.98
CA GLU A 13 -5.83 -14.21 -11.53
C GLU A 13 -6.55 -13.11 -10.72
N MET A 14 -6.46 -13.16 -9.39
CA MET A 14 -7.07 -12.14 -8.53
C MET A 14 -6.50 -10.74 -8.75
N GLY A 15 -5.22 -10.62 -9.12
CA GLY A 15 -4.53 -9.35 -9.36
C GLY A 15 -4.69 -8.80 -10.78
N LEU A 16 -5.34 -9.53 -11.68
CA LEU A 16 -5.54 -9.08 -13.06
C LEU A 16 -6.64 -8.02 -13.17
N ARG A 17 -6.54 -7.22 -14.23
CA ARG A 17 -7.58 -6.25 -14.61
C ARG A 17 -8.91 -6.98 -14.84
N PRO A 18 -10.07 -6.40 -14.45
CA PRO A 18 -11.37 -7.06 -14.57
C PRO A 18 -11.68 -7.60 -15.97
N GLU A 19 -11.26 -6.88 -17.02
CA GLU A 19 -11.45 -7.24 -18.42
C GLU A 19 -10.71 -8.53 -18.79
N ILE A 20 -9.46 -8.67 -18.34
CA ILE A 20 -8.64 -9.87 -18.57
C ILE A 20 -9.10 -10.99 -17.64
N LYS A 21 -9.39 -10.65 -16.37
CA LYS A 21 -9.83 -11.60 -15.34
C LYS A 21 -11.11 -12.31 -15.72
N GLY A 22 -12.09 -11.60 -16.29
CA GLY A 22 -13.35 -12.21 -16.75
C GLY A 22 -13.12 -13.27 -17.81
N ILE A 23 -12.23 -13.00 -18.77
CA ILE A 23 -11.89 -13.94 -19.85
C ILE A 23 -11.08 -15.12 -19.30
N MET A 24 -10.15 -14.86 -18.37
CA MET A 24 -9.35 -15.92 -17.74
C MET A 24 -10.18 -16.84 -16.84
N ALA A 25 -11.18 -16.31 -16.13
CA ALA A 25 -12.04 -17.10 -15.25
C ALA A 25 -12.86 -18.15 -16.01
N ALA A 26 -13.14 -17.92 -17.30
CA ALA A 26 -13.81 -18.88 -18.17
C ALA A 26 -12.87 -20.03 -18.62
N GLN A 27 -11.57 -19.94 -18.34
CA GLN A 27 -10.57 -20.89 -18.81
C GLN A 27 -10.00 -21.74 -17.66
N LEU A 28 -9.76 -23.02 -17.93
CA LEU A 28 -9.05 -23.91 -17.01
C LEU A 28 -7.53 -23.80 -17.22
N TYR A 29 -6.80 -23.59 -16.13
CA TYR A 29 -5.35 -23.62 -16.06
C TYR A 29 -4.94 -24.22 -14.71
N THR A 30 -3.88 -25.03 -14.72
CA THR A 30 -3.39 -25.75 -13.53
C THR A 30 -2.04 -25.23 -13.06
N THR A 31 -1.32 -24.54 -13.95
CA THR A 31 0.02 -24.02 -13.71
C THR A 31 0.07 -22.51 -13.80
N TYR A 32 1.01 -21.91 -13.07
CA TYR A 32 1.22 -20.46 -13.11
C TYR A 32 1.70 -19.97 -14.48
N ALA A 33 2.57 -20.75 -15.14
CA ALA A 33 3.10 -20.41 -16.46
C ALA A 33 2.01 -20.33 -17.54
N GLU A 34 1.02 -21.21 -17.51
CA GLU A 34 -0.13 -21.15 -18.42
C GLU A 34 -0.98 -19.92 -18.17
N ALA A 35 -1.25 -19.60 -16.90
CA ALA A 35 -1.98 -18.39 -16.52
C ALA A 35 -1.29 -17.14 -17.07
N LEU A 36 0.04 -17.04 -16.96
CA LEU A 36 0.82 -15.93 -17.51
C LEU A 36 0.72 -15.83 -19.03
N ARG A 37 0.97 -16.93 -19.76
CA ARG A 37 0.93 -16.92 -21.23
C ARG A 37 -0.44 -16.51 -21.76
N ARG A 38 -1.51 -17.00 -21.12
CA ARG A 38 -2.89 -16.67 -21.51
C ARG A 38 -3.25 -15.24 -21.17
N ALA A 39 -2.88 -14.75 -19.99
CA ALA A 39 -3.06 -13.35 -19.62
C ALA A 39 -2.38 -12.41 -20.62
N GLN A 40 -1.16 -12.75 -21.05
CA GLN A 40 -0.42 -11.99 -22.05
C GLN A 40 -1.13 -12.03 -23.42
N ALA A 41 -1.57 -13.21 -23.88
CA ALA A 41 -2.31 -13.32 -25.14
C ALA A 41 -3.60 -12.50 -25.14
N ILE A 42 -4.34 -12.50 -24.02
CA ILE A 42 -5.56 -11.71 -23.84
C ILE A 42 -5.23 -10.20 -23.80
N SER A 43 -4.18 -9.81 -23.07
CA SER A 43 -3.71 -8.41 -23.02
C SER A 43 -3.37 -7.87 -24.42
N ASN A 44 -2.62 -8.67 -25.20
CA ASN A 44 -2.27 -8.37 -26.57
C ASN A 44 -3.51 -8.27 -27.48
N GLY A 45 -4.43 -9.24 -27.38
CA GLY A 45 -5.65 -9.26 -28.19
C GLY A 45 -6.63 -8.13 -27.89
N LEU A 46 -6.70 -7.69 -26.63
CA LEU A 46 -7.50 -6.53 -26.21
C LEU A 46 -6.81 -5.19 -26.50
N GLY A 47 -5.58 -5.18 -27.03
CA GLY A 47 -4.81 -3.96 -27.24
C GLY A 47 -4.51 -3.20 -25.94
N LEU A 48 -4.51 -3.90 -24.80
CA LEU A 48 -4.21 -3.33 -23.48
C LEU A 48 -2.71 -3.13 -23.27
N GLU A 49 -1.89 -3.67 -24.17
CA GLU A 49 -0.49 -3.31 -24.34
C GLU A 49 -0.39 -1.83 -24.71
N LYS A 50 -0.49 -0.97 -23.69
CA LYS A 50 0.11 0.36 -23.79
C LYS A 50 1.60 0.08 -23.99
N LYS A 51 2.07 0.18 -25.24
CA LYS A 51 3.51 0.32 -25.53
C LYS A 51 4.07 1.17 -24.40
N PRO A 52 5.14 0.75 -23.68
CA PRO A 52 5.82 1.69 -22.83
C PRO A 52 6.25 2.80 -23.78
N MET A 53 5.58 3.96 -23.71
CA MET A 53 6.11 5.16 -24.32
C MET A 53 7.43 5.36 -23.61
N HIS A 54 8.51 5.03 -24.30
CA HIS A 54 9.82 5.56 -23.98
C HIS A 54 9.64 7.08 -23.86
N GLY A 55 9.84 7.58 -22.65
CA GLY A 55 9.57 8.98 -22.30
C GLY A 55 8.23 9.16 -21.60
N VAL A 56 8.10 8.70 -20.36
CA VAL A 56 8.21 9.58 -19.18
C VAL A 56 8.58 8.69 -18.00
N GLU A 57 9.84 8.72 -17.55
CA GLU A 57 10.15 8.44 -16.15
C GLU A 57 9.50 9.54 -15.30
N SER A 58 8.18 9.49 -15.11
CA SER A 58 7.60 10.15 -13.95
C SER A 58 7.65 9.11 -12.84
N SER A 59 8.84 9.03 -12.24
CA SER A 59 9.09 8.43 -10.94
C SER A 59 8.42 9.27 -9.83
N GLU A 60 7.25 9.88 -10.08
CA GLU A 60 6.50 10.62 -9.09
C GLU A 60 5.68 9.62 -8.29
N LYS A 61 6.37 8.99 -7.33
CA LYS A 61 5.72 8.35 -6.18
C LYS A 61 4.65 9.31 -5.67
N ARG A 62 3.39 8.88 -5.66
CA ARG A 62 2.25 9.67 -5.19
C ARG A 62 2.59 10.21 -3.80
N LYS A 63 2.74 11.53 -3.65
CA LYS A 63 2.92 12.16 -2.33
C LYS A 63 1.72 11.77 -1.46
N TRP A 64 2.00 11.15 -0.32
CA TRP A 64 1.02 10.84 0.71
C TRP A 64 0.35 12.15 1.14
N GLN A 65 -0.90 12.35 0.75
CA GLN A 65 -1.72 13.47 1.23
C GLN A 65 -2.30 13.06 2.58
N GLY A 66 -1.44 13.03 3.59
CA GLY A 66 -1.91 13.01 4.97
C GLY A 66 -2.77 14.25 5.15
N HIS A 67 -4.04 14.07 5.48
CA HIS A 67 -4.90 15.16 5.94
C HIS A 67 -4.31 15.72 7.25
N ASN A 68 -3.36 16.65 7.15
CA ASN A 68 -3.13 17.61 8.22
C ASN A 68 -3.69 18.95 7.76
N LYS A 69 -4.87 19.28 8.31
CA LYS A 69 -5.51 20.56 8.13
C LYS A 69 -4.70 21.61 8.88
N GLU A 70 -3.72 22.22 8.22
CA GLU A 70 -3.06 23.41 8.77
C GLU A 70 -3.65 24.66 8.11
N LYS A 71 -4.84 25.03 8.58
CA LYS A 71 -5.23 26.44 8.61
C LYS A 71 -4.59 27.03 9.87
N TYR A 72 -3.53 27.83 9.73
CA TYR A 72 -3.42 29.21 10.25
C TYR A 72 -1.96 29.66 10.36
N LYS A 73 -1.64 30.66 9.53
CA LYS A 73 -0.84 31.87 9.84
C LYS A 73 0.25 31.78 10.91
N ASP A 74 1.48 31.77 10.42
CA ASP A 74 2.60 32.65 10.77
C ASP A 74 2.46 33.52 12.06
N ARG A 75 3.23 33.18 13.09
CA ARG A 75 3.93 34.16 13.95
C ARG A 75 5.00 33.49 14.83
N ASN A 76 6.24 33.74 14.45
CA ASN A 76 7.44 33.91 15.28
C ASN A 76 7.41 33.62 16.80
N LYS A 77 8.50 32.97 17.23
CA LYS A 77 9.22 33.01 18.54
C LYS A 77 8.97 31.89 19.57
N LYS A 78 10.10 31.22 19.81
CA LYS A 78 10.62 30.67 21.08
C LYS A 78 9.99 29.37 21.58
N GLY A 79 10.84 28.35 21.60
CA GLY A 79 10.49 26.99 21.95
C GLY A 79 10.00 26.80 23.37
N ARG A 80 9.12 25.81 23.49
CA ARG A 80 9.11 24.74 24.49
C ARG A 80 8.12 23.69 23.96
N THR A 81 8.59 22.46 23.84
CA THR A 81 7.80 21.33 23.36
C THR A 81 6.76 20.98 24.43
N GLU A 82 5.50 21.35 24.23
CA GLU A 82 4.41 20.92 25.10
C GLU A 82 3.25 20.25 24.31
N SER A 83 3.14 18.95 24.57
CA SER A 83 1.95 18.10 24.59
C SER A 83 0.96 18.15 23.42
N GLY A 84 1.17 17.20 22.49
CA GLY A 84 0.07 16.49 21.80
C GLY A 84 -0.77 15.63 22.77
N PRO A 85 -1.83 14.97 22.27
CA PRO A 85 -3.05 14.66 23.02
C PRO A 85 -2.78 13.85 24.29
N THR A 86 -3.40 14.30 25.39
CA THR A 86 -3.25 13.76 26.74
C THR A 86 -3.67 12.30 26.82
N LYS A 87 -2.71 11.40 26.61
CA LYS A 87 -2.84 9.99 27.01
C LYS A 87 -2.85 9.95 28.54
N ASN A 88 -3.83 9.26 29.12
CA ASN A 88 -4.04 9.11 30.57
C ASN A 88 -2.96 8.21 31.23
N PHE A 89 -1.72 8.66 31.22
CA PHE A 89 -0.62 7.99 31.91
C PHE A 89 -0.68 8.27 33.42
N PRO A 90 -0.55 7.26 34.29
CA PRO A 90 -0.43 7.49 35.73
C PRO A 90 0.86 8.26 36.05
N THR A 91 0.81 9.05 37.12
CA THR A 91 1.99 9.77 37.63
C THR A 91 2.81 8.83 38.51
N CYS A 92 4.10 8.68 38.22
CA CYS A 92 4.99 7.88 39.03
C CYS A 92 5.30 8.57 40.38
N PRO A 93 5.15 7.88 41.52
CA PRO A 93 5.40 8.48 42.83
C PRO A 93 6.89 8.77 43.11
N LYS A 94 7.82 8.15 42.38
CA LYS A 94 9.27 8.36 42.59
C LYS A 94 9.81 9.60 41.88
N CYS A 95 9.40 9.82 40.63
CA CYS A 95 9.94 10.91 39.80
C CYS A 95 8.91 11.98 39.43
N ASN A 96 7.65 11.80 39.85
CA ASN A 96 6.51 12.68 39.56
C ASN A 96 6.28 12.96 38.06
N LYS A 97 6.81 12.10 37.18
CA LYS A 97 6.60 12.12 35.74
C LYS A 97 5.61 11.04 35.34
N ARG A 98 4.94 11.24 34.21
CA ARG A 98 3.95 10.31 33.66
C ARG A 98 4.64 9.27 32.76
N HIS A 99 4.63 7.99 33.15
CA HIS A 99 5.15 6.89 32.36
C HIS A 99 4.52 5.54 32.77
N PHE A 100 4.64 4.52 31.91
CA PHE A 100 4.36 3.13 32.27
C PHE A 100 5.67 2.40 32.57
N GLY A 101 5.66 1.49 33.54
CA GLY A 101 6.84 0.71 33.94
C GLY A 101 7.71 1.40 34.98
N GLU A 102 8.87 0.81 35.25
CA GLU A 102 9.83 1.30 36.24
C GLU A 102 10.42 2.66 35.85
N CYS A 103 10.77 3.45 36.87
CA CYS A 103 11.46 4.71 36.65
C CYS A 103 12.92 4.42 36.32
N LEU A 104 13.38 4.88 35.15
CA LEU A 104 14.80 5.01 34.83
C LEU A 104 15.38 6.25 35.52
#